data_AF-A0A1D2M914-F1
#
_entry.id   AF-A0A1D2M914-F1
#
_cell.length_a   1.000
_cell.length_b   1.000
_cell.length_c   1.000
_cell.angle_alpha   90.00
_cell.angle_beta   90.00
_cell.angle_gamma   90.00
#
_symmetry.space_group_name_H-M   'P 1'
#
loop_
_entity.id
_entity.type
_entity.pdbx_description
1 polymer ?
#
loop_
_entity_poly.entity_id
_entity_poly.type
_entity_poly.pdbx_seq_one_letter_code
_entity_poly.pdbx_strand_id
1 'polypeptide(L)'
;MTKKFKGYIDYADFTEYAKERKSPKCEADHCLVFLIRFFNSKITQPIACFATRGAAAGNILAKMVISAIVRLENIGLQVVGFVSDGAATNKSMWRELGITTKRGSGIVNSITNPVDEGRQVFFLCDIPHILKCIRNNFYNKENVKVFSNSTANGLKAYREIGQNNFFQKSEPTENFTRLLNDLFDACNGRIPMDGLRPENAKYKIIEDFLAAMSPSDTYASDQTFVSLQVTLTSLLELTHYCVTSLDIIMFWLENVINILWKLLSVYFPTSRSIKGNVSKDEEYAVVTVSCIDTLKSLRNVAKTEHERNNKLLEDTLLSKIFYSQDQPMNIVQQINEDHGYSIPPISRCIVYQFSGFLAYKGKAFTKCVDCIESLIDRNPNTHDMRLTAMKDFGGLKYPSQALFNMNDTLNQPYKINYQVLMLLRSSFHRL
;
A
#
# COMPACT_ATOMS: atom_id res chain seq x y z
N MET A 1 17.85 19.74 -17.85
CA MET A 1 19.15 19.61 -17.15
C MET A 1 18.93 18.92 -15.81
N THR A 2 19.41 17.70 -15.64
CA THR A 2 19.50 17.04 -14.33
C THR A 2 20.60 17.74 -13.53
N LYS A 3 20.25 18.31 -12.37
CA LYS A 3 21.25 18.93 -11.49
C LYS A 3 22.10 17.84 -10.85
N LYS A 4 23.42 17.96 -10.96
CA LYS A 4 24.40 17.11 -10.27
C LYS A 4 24.80 17.78 -8.96
N PHE A 5 24.89 17.00 -7.89
CA PHE A 5 25.44 17.46 -6.62
C PHE A 5 26.96 17.68 -6.83
N LYS A 6 27.48 18.87 -6.48
CA LYS A 6 28.93 19.12 -6.47
C LYS A 6 29.45 18.82 -5.07
N GLY A 7 30.05 17.64 -4.90
CA GLY A 7 30.62 17.16 -3.65
C GLY A 7 31.12 15.73 -3.83
N TYR A 8 32.17 15.33 -3.11
CA TYR A 8 32.68 13.97 -3.18
C TYR A 8 31.88 13.04 -2.26
N ILE A 9 32.00 11.73 -2.49
CA ILE A 9 31.50 10.72 -1.55
C ILE A 9 32.13 10.99 -0.17
N ASP A 10 31.28 11.08 0.85
CA ASP A 10 31.70 11.32 2.23
C ASP A 10 30.85 10.47 3.17
N TYR A 11 31.49 9.45 3.73
CA TYR A 11 30.92 8.59 4.76
C TYR A 11 31.40 9.00 6.17
N ALA A 12 31.99 10.18 6.32
CA ALA A 12 32.62 10.68 7.55
C ALA A 12 33.58 9.64 8.14
N ASP A 13 33.43 9.33 9.44
CA ASP A 13 34.22 8.35 10.18
C ASP A 13 34.17 6.92 9.58
N PHE A 14 33.22 6.64 8.70
CA PHE A 14 33.08 5.31 8.08
C PHE A 14 33.80 5.18 6.74
N THR A 15 34.44 6.25 6.26
CA THR A 15 35.10 6.28 4.95
C THR A 15 36.24 5.27 4.83
N GLU A 16 36.94 4.99 5.93
CA GLU A 16 38.01 3.98 5.98
C GLU A 16 37.51 2.54 5.71
N TYR A 17 36.23 2.27 5.92
CA TYR A 17 35.61 0.96 5.68
C TYR A 17 35.07 0.81 4.26
N ALA A 18 35.11 1.88 3.47
CA ALA A 18 34.84 1.79 2.04
C ALA A 18 36.04 1.14 1.37
N LYS A 19 35.81 0.03 0.64
CA LYS A 19 36.86 -0.57 -0.20
C LYS A 19 37.42 0.52 -1.12
N GLU A 20 38.74 0.65 -1.17
CA GLU A 20 39.42 1.58 -2.08
C GLU A 20 38.90 1.37 -3.51
N ARG A 21 38.15 2.34 -4.03
CA ARG A 21 37.82 2.34 -5.45
C ARG A 21 39.07 2.79 -6.19
N LYS A 22 39.56 1.98 -7.13
CA LYS A 22 40.70 2.28 -8.04
C LYS A 22 40.53 3.56 -8.88
N SER A 23 39.42 4.28 -8.74
CA SER A 23 39.03 5.44 -9.53
C SER A 23 39.16 6.74 -8.72
N PRO A 24 39.52 7.88 -9.35
CA PRO A 24 39.67 9.17 -8.67
C PRO A 24 38.37 9.59 -7.97
N LYS A 25 38.50 10.50 -6.99
CA LYS A 25 37.40 11.05 -6.18
C LYS A 25 36.12 11.21 -7.00
N CYS A 26 35.15 10.35 -6.74
CA CYS A 26 33.89 10.32 -7.44
C CYS A 26 32.93 11.35 -6.86
N GLU A 27 32.25 12.12 -7.70
CA GLU A 27 31.15 12.99 -7.26
C GLU A 27 30.01 12.14 -6.68
N ALA A 28 29.43 12.60 -5.57
CA ALA A 28 28.22 12.04 -5.00
C ALA A 28 27.00 12.39 -5.88
N ASP A 29 26.03 11.49 -5.94
CA ASP A 29 24.78 11.68 -6.68
C ASP A 29 23.52 11.37 -5.85
N HIS A 30 23.69 10.90 -4.60
CA HIS A 30 22.62 10.63 -3.63
C HIS A 30 23.01 11.19 -2.23
N CYS A 31 22.03 11.47 -1.36
CA CYS A 31 22.25 11.60 0.09
C CYS A 31 21.52 10.45 0.79
N LEU A 32 22.26 9.70 1.61
CA LEU A 32 21.73 8.73 2.54
C LEU A 32 21.33 9.47 3.82
N VAL A 33 20.09 9.30 4.29
CA VAL A 33 19.57 9.96 5.50
C VAL A 33 19.12 8.91 6.52
N PHE A 34 19.55 9.07 7.77
CA PHE A 34 18.98 8.36 8.91
C PHE A 34 18.01 9.27 9.65
N LEU A 35 16.85 8.72 10.00
CA LEU A 35 15.83 9.40 10.78
C LEU A 35 15.51 8.61 12.04
N ILE A 36 15.16 9.32 13.10
CA ILE A 36 14.48 8.74 14.26
C ILE A 36 13.00 9.09 14.24
N ARG A 37 12.17 8.11 14.62
CA ARG A 37 10.74 8.26 14.88
C ARG A 37 10.46 7.77 16.28
N PHE A 38 9.78 8.59 17.08
CA PHE A 38 9.37 8.21 18.42
C PHE A 38 8.01 7.51 18.39
N PHE A 39 7.83 6.48 19.23
CA PHE A 39 6.54 5.78 19.33
C PHE A 39 5.51 6.55 20.16
N ASN A 40 5.96 7.19 21.23
CA ASN A 40 5.12 7.97 22.14
C ASN A 40 4.79 9.38 21.64
N SER A 41 5.33 9.80 20.48
CA SER A 41 5.07 11.14 19.94
C SER A 41 5.00 11.16 18.42
N LYS A 42 4.45 12.25 17.87
CA LYS A 42 4.42 12.46 16.42
C LYS A 42 5.73 13.01 15.85
N ILE A 43 6.81 13.03 16.64
CA ILE A 43 8.08 13.64 16.26
C ILE A 43 8.89 12.70 15.35
N THR A 44 9.46 13.28 14.29
CA THR A 44 10.44 12.64 13.42
C THR A 44 11.57 13.62 13.20
N GLN A 45 12.82 13.16 13.32
CA GLN A 45 13.99 14.02 13.22
C GLN A 45 15.11 13.35 12.42
N PRO A 46 15.75 14.05 11.46
CA PRO A 46 16.98 13.58 10.83
C PRO A 46 18.12 13.57 11.84
N ILE A 47 18.84 12.46 11.93
CA ILE A 47 19.97 12.28 12.87
C ILE A 47 21.32 12.18 12.15
N ALA A 48 21.33 11.85 10.86
CA ALA A 48 22.54 11.87 10.02
C ALA A 48 22.18 12.00 8.52
N CYS A 49 23.03 12.67 7.73
CA CYS A 49 23.06 12.57 6.26
C CYS A 49 24.50 12.32 5.82
N PHE A 50 24.66 11.50 4.78
CA PHE A 50 25.95 11.17 4.17
C PHE A 50 25.85 11.37 2.65
N ALA A 51 26.90 11.91 2.05
CA ALA A 51 26.97 12.09 0.60
C ALA A 51 27.45 10.78 -0.04
N THR A 52 26.61 10.16 -0.88
CA THR A 52 26.89 8.83 -1.44
C THR A 52 26.83 8.85 -2.96
N ARG A 53 27.50 7.87 -3.58
CA ARG A 53 27.34 7.60 -5.01
C ARG A 53 26.56 6.30 -5.19
N GLY A 54 25.32 6.42 -5.63
CA GLY A 54 24.31 5.39 -5.54
C GLY A 54 24.02 4.99 -4.09
N ALA A 55 23.54 3.77 -3.92
CA ALA A 55 23.34 3.21 -2.60
C ALA A 55 24.68 2.85 -1.94
N ALA A 56 24.81 3.15 -0.65
CA ALA A 56 25.98 2.81 0.14
C ALA A 56 26.18 1.29 0.25
N ALA A 57 27.43 0.85 0.38
CA ALA A 57 27.74 -0.57 0.50
C ALA A 57 27.17 -1.15 1.81
N GLY A 58 26.68 -2.39 1.77
CA GLY A 58 25.99 -3.03 2.90
C GLY A 58 26.80 -3.08 4.19
N ASN A 59 28.11 -3.36 4.08
CA ASN A 59 29.03 -3.39 5.22
C ASN A 59 29.22 -2.02 5.89
N ILE A 60 29.21 -0.94 5.11
CA ILE A 60 29.28 0.44 5.62
C ILE A 60 27.95 0.78 6.29
N LEU A 61 26.83 0.48 5.63
CA LEU A 61 25.49 0.69 6.17
C LEU A 61 25.29 -0.01 7.51
N ALA A 62 25.75 -1.26 7.65
CA ALA A 62 25.67 -2.01 8.90
C ALA A 62 26.37 -1.27 10.05
N LYS A 63 27.60 -0.78 9.81
CA LYS A 63 28.37 0.01 10.80
C LYS A 63 27.69 1.33 11.15
N MET A 64 27.13 2.02 10.15
CA MET A 64 26.37 3.26 10.37
C MET A 64 25.13 3.02 11.21
N VAL A 65 24.37 1.94 10.95
CA VAL A 65 23.19 1.56 11.73
C VAL A 65 23.57 1.27 13.18
N ILE A 66 24.59 0.44 13.42
CA ILE A 66 25.06 0.14 14.79
C ILE A 66 25.52 1.41 15.51
N SER A 67 26.30 2.27 14.85
CA SER A 67 26.75 3.54 15.44
C SER A 67 25.58 4.47 15.77
N ALA A 68 24.56 4.53 14.91
CA ALA A 68 23.35 5.30 15.18
C ALA A 68 22.62 4.76 16.42
N ILE A 69 22.45 3.44 16.54
CA ILE A 69 21.84 2.80 17.71
C ILE A 69 22.62 3.16 18.98
N VAL A 70 23.95 2.92 19.00
CA VAL A 70 24.79 3.20 20.17
C VAL A 70 24.70 4.67 20.61
N ARG A 71 24.76 5.61 19.65
CA ARG A 71 24.69 7.04 19.96
C ARG A 71 23.33 7.46 20.53
N LEU A 72 22.24 6.87 20.04
CA LEU A 72 20.89 7.14 20.54
C LEU A 72 20.68 6.54 21.94
N GLU A 73 21.15 5.33 22.18
CA GLU A 73 21.08 4.67 23.49
C GLU A 73 21.88 5.43 24.56
N ASN A 74 23.08 5.91 24.21
CA ASN A 74 23.93 6.67 25.12
C ASN A 74 23.33 8.02 25.57
N ILE A 75 22.38 8.58 24.81
CA ILE A 75 21.64 9.79 25.21
C ILE A 75 20.33 9.47 25.94
N GLY A 76 20.09 8.20 26.28
CA GLY A 76 18.91 7.73 27.01
C GLY A 76 17.70 7.39 26.14
N LEU A 77 17.87 7.26 24.81
CA LEU A 77 16.78 6.84 23.93
C LEU A 77 16.81 5.32 23.69
N GLN A 78 15.71 4.65 23.99
CA GLN A 78 15.55 3.22 23.74
C GLN A 78 15.21 2.95 22.27
N VAL A 79 16.16 2.42 21.52
CA VAL A 79 15.96 1.98 20.13
C VAL A 79 15.46 0.55 20.14
N VAL A 80 14.28 0.35 19.56
CA VAL A 80 13.56 -0.93 19.56
C VAL A 80 13.40 -1.51 18.16
N GLY A 81 13.62 -0.72 17.11
CA GLY A 81 13.58 -1.25 15.75
C GLY A 81 14.20 -0.35 14.70
N PHE A 82 14.50 -0.94 13.56
CA PHE A 82 15.09 -0.32 12.39
C PHE A 82 14.25 -0.65 11.14
N VAL A 83 13.95 0.37 10.33
CA VAL A 83 13.14 0.23 9.11
C VAL A 83 13.94 0.63 7.88
N SER A 84 13.97 -0.22 6.86
CA SER A 84 14.56 0.09 5.55
C SER A 84 13.64 -0.31 4.41
N ASP A 85 13.96 0.14 3.19
CA ASP A 85 13.31 -0.43 2.00
C ASP A 85 13.87 -1.84 1.68
N GLY A 86 13.33 -2.45 0.62
CA GLY A 86 13.75 -3.76 0.14
C GLY A 86 14.97 -3.77 -0.79
N ALA A 87 15.71 -2.67 -0.93
CA ALA A 87 16.81 -2.57 -1.90
C ALA A 87 17.96 -3.55 -1.62
N ALA A 88 18.69 -3.93 -2.67
CA ALA A 88 19.76 -4.95 -2.58
C ALA A 88 20.88 -4.58 -1.59
N THR A 89 21.24 -3.30 -1.48
CA THR A 89 22.25 -2.82 -0.51
C THR A 89 21.76 -2.92 0.93
N ASN A 90 20.48 -2.64 1.19
CA ASN A 90 19.87 -2.81 2.50
C ASN A 90 19.79 -4.29 2.89
N LYS A 91 19.52 -5.19 1.93
CA LYS A 91 19.63 -6.64 2.16
C LYS A 91 21.06 -7.12 2.39
N SER A 92 22.03 -6.49 1.73
CA SER A 92 23.44 -6.75 2.05
C SER A 92 23.74 -6.33 3.48
N MET A 93 23.26 -5.18 3.95
CA MET A 93 23.41 -4.73 5.33
C MET A 93 22.73 -5.69 6.33
N TRP A 94 21.52 -6.16 6.04
CA TRP A 94 20.84 -7.18 6.85
C TRP A 94 21.70 -8.43 7.03
N ARG A 95 22.33 -8.91 5.95
CA ARG A 95 23.22 -10.08 6.00
C ARG A 95 24.45 -9.85 6.88
N GLU A 96 25.07 -8.66 6.79
CA GLU A 96 26.22 -8.28 7.63
C GLU A 96 25.84 -8.24 9.12
N LEU A 97 24.57 -7.95 9.42
CA LEU A 97 24.03 -7.93 10.78
C LEU A 97 23.42 -9.27 11.22
N GLY A 98 23.54 -10.33 10.42
CA GLY A 98 23.01 -11.67 10.75
C GLY A 98 21.49 -11.83 10.57
N ILE A 99 20.79 -10.84 9.99
CA ILE A 99 19.37 -10.94 9.68
C ILE A 99 19.16 -11.86 8.47
N THR A 100 18.11 -12.69 8.53
CA THR A 100 17.82 -13.66 7.49
C THR A 100 17.54 -12.99 6.14
N THR A 101 18.22 -13.50 5.10
CA THR A 101 18.06 -13.02 3.71
C THR A 101 17.81 -14.15 2.70
N LYS A 102 17.81 -15.41 3.16
CA LYS A 102 17.60 -16.59 2.31
C LYS A 102 16.23 -17.19 2.57
N ARG A 103 15.58 -17.65 1.51
CA ARG A 103 14.30 -18.31 1.60
C ARG A 103 14.43 -19.72 2.19
N GLY A 104 13.53 -20.08 3.10
CA GLY A 104 13.50 -21.40 3.73
C GLY A 104 14.56 -21.65 4.81
N SER A 105 15.38 -20.65 5.16
CA SER A 105 16.20 -20.71 6.38
C SER A 105 15.40 -20.26 7.60
N GLY A 106 15.87 -20.61 8.80
CA GLY A 106 15.31 -20.07 10.04
C GLY A 106 15.24 -18.54 10.02
N ILE A 107 14.16 -17.99 10.58
CA ILE A 107 13.93 -16.54 10.61
C ILE A 107 14.75 -15.94 11.75
N VAL A 108 15.63 -15.00 11.39
CA VAL A 108 16.32 -14.11 12.30
C VAL A 108 15.96 -12.69 11.87
N ASN A 109 15.27 -11.97 12.75
CA ASN A 109 14.62 -10.70 12.46
C ASN A 109 15.03 -9.58 13.42
N SER A 110 15.91 -9.86 14.39
CA SER A 110 16.43 -8.88 15.33
C SER A 110 17.92 -9.10 15.59
N ILE A 111 18.56 -8.08 16.16
CA ILE A 111 19.91 -8.17 16.74
C ILE A 111 19.83 -7.83 18.23
N THR A 112 20.76 -8.35 19.03
CA THR A 112 20.96 -7.88 20.41
C THR A 112 21.39 -6.42 20.40
N ASN A 113 20.82 -5.62 21.27
CA ASN A 113 21.12 -4.20 21.37
C ASN A 113 22.59 -4.02 21.81
N PRO A 114 23.39 -3.19 21.11
CA PRO A 114 24.82 -3.08 21.35
C PRO A 114 25.18 -2.35 22.67
N VAL A 115 24.21 -1.74 23.35
CA VAL A 115 24.41 -1.04 24.63
C VAL A 115 23.73 -1.78 25.80
N ASP A 116 22.71 -2.59 25.50
CA ASP A 116 21.93 -3.33 26.50
C ASP A 116 21.66 -4.77 26.03
N GLU A 117 22.43 -5.72 26.55
CA GLU A 117 22.35 -7.14 26.16
C GLU A 117 20.98 -7.78 26.44
N GLY A 118 20.15 -7.18 27.31
CA GLY A 118 18.81 -7.66 27.62
C GLY A 118 17.74 -7.25 26.61
N ARG A 119 18.07 -6.41 25.62
CA ARG A 119 17.12 -5.88 24.64
C ARG A 119 17.47 -6.30 23.22
N GLN A 120 16.43 -6.40 22.40
CA GLN A 120 16.54 -6.67 20.97
C GLN A 120 16.16 -5.44 20.16
N VAL A 121 16.78 -5.30 18.98
CA VAL A 121 16.41 -4.31 17.96
C VAL A 121 15.86 -5.04 16.75
N PHE A 122 14.56 -4.86 16.49
CA PHE A 122 13.84 -5.57 15.42
C PHE A 122 14.03 -4.90 14.06
N PHE A 123 14.21 -5.70 13.01
CA PHE A 123 14.41 -5.23 11.63
C PHE A 123 13.12 -5.40 10.83
N LEU A 124 12.70 -4.32 10.17
CA LEU A 124 11.48 -4.27 9.37
C LEU A 124 11.79 -3.72 7.98
N CYS A 125 11.12 -4.29 6.99
CA CYS A 125 11.10 -3.75 5.63
C CYS A 125 9.79 -2.97 5.40
N ASP A 126 9.82 -2.01 4.49
CA ASP A 126 8.63 -1.24 4.10
C ASP A 126 7.52 -2.14 3.56
N ILE A 127 6.44 -2.29 4.34
CA ILE A 127 5.30 -3.16 4.01
C ILE A 127 4.60 -2.72 2.72
N PRO A 128 4.20 -1.44 2.55
CA PRO A 128 3.73 -0.94 1.26
C PRO A 128 4.64 -1.26 0.07
N HIS A 129 5.97 -1.20 0.25
CA HIS A 129 6.90 -1.56 -0.81
C HIS A 129 6.89 -3.07 -1.10
N ILE A 130 6.90 -3.91 -0.06
CA ILE A 130 6.81 -5.38 -0.19
C ILE A 130 5.55 -5.77 -0.96
N LEU A 131 4.39 -5.25 -0.58
CA LEU A 131 3.12 -5.57 -1.24
C LEU A 131 3.07 -5.04 -2.68
N LYS A 132 3.71 -3.89 -2.95
CA LYS A 132 3.90 -3.39 -4.32
C LYS A 132 4.78 -4.33 -5.15
N CYS A 133 5.83 -4.90 -4.57
CA CYS A 133 6.67 -5.90 -5.23
C CYS A 133 5.90 -7.19 -5.53
N ILE A 134 5.08 -7.67 -4.61
CA ILE A 134 4.17 -8.82 -4.82
C ILE A 134 3.24 -8.53 -6.00
N ARG A 135 2.54 -7.38 -5.96
CA ARG A 135 1.67 -6.94 -7.06
C ARG A 135 2.42 -6.83 -8.38
N ASN A 136 3.63 -6.29 -8.41
CA ASN A 136 4.40 -6.17 -9.64
C ASN A 136 4.85 -7.55 -10.17
N ASN A 137 5.13 -8.51 -9.29
CA ASN A 137 5.42 -9.90 -9.69
C ASN A 137 4.20 -10.54 -10.37
N PHE A 138 2.99 -10.33 -9.83
CA PHE A 138 1.75 -10.75 -10.52
C PHE A 138 1.46 -9.97 -11.78
N TYR A 139 1.77 -8.67 -11.83
CA TYR A 139 1.58 -7.90 -13.06
C TYR A 139 2.44 -8.46 -14.20
N ASN A 140 3.70 -8.75 -13.92
CA ASN A 140 4.65 -9.26 -14.91
C ASN A 140 4.35 -10.72 -15.33
N LYS A 141 3.76 -11.53 -14.44
CA LYS A 141 3.45 -12.95 -14.70
C LYS A 141 2.02 -13.20 -15.20
N GLU A 142 1.04 -12.47 -14.67
CA GLU A 142 -0.39 -12.80 -14.76
C GLU A 142 -1.30 -11.58 -15.02
N ASN A 143 -0.74 -10.37 -15.24
CA ASN A 143 -1.49 -9.13 -15.48
C ASN A 143 -2.50 -8.70 -14.38
N VAL A 144 -2.39 -9.22 -13.16
CA VAL A 144 -3.25 -8.82 -12.02
C VAL A 144 -2.74 -7.50 -11.43
N LYS A 145 -3.65 -6.52 -11.24
CA LYS A 145 -3.28 -5.14 -10.88
C LYS A 145 -3.71 -4.69 -9.48
N VAL A 146 -4.75 -5.29 -8.89
CA VAL A 146 -5.35 -4.75 -7.66
C VAL A 146 -5.81 -5.87 -6.74
N PHE A 147 -5.11 -6.00 -5.60
CA PHE A 147 -5.56 -6.81 -4.47
C PHE A 147 -6.39 -5.93 -3.55
N SER A 148 -7.71 -5.93 -3.74
CA SER A 148 -8.63 -5.18 -2.91
C SER A 148 -9.87 -6.00 -2.59
N ASN A 149 -10.52 -5.71 -1.47
CA ASN A 149 -11.78 -6.38 -1.14
C ASN A 149 -12.86 -6.14 -2.21
N SER A 150 -12.85 -4.97 -2.86
CA SER A 150 -13.73 -4.68 -4.00
C SER A 150 -13.49 -5.60 -5.20
N THR A 151 -12.22 -5.90 -5.50
CA THR A 151 -11.85 -6.85 -6.56
C THR A 151 -12.34 -8.26 -6.22
N ALA A 152 -12.10 -8.72 -4.98
CA ALA A 152 -12.55 -10.03 -4.52
C ALA A 152 -14.08 -10.16 -4.59
N ASN A 153 -14.82 -9.16 -4.11
CA ASN A 153 -16.28 -9.14 -4.20
C ASN A 153 -16.78 -9.10 -5.64
N GLY A 154 -16.05 -8.44 -6.55
CA GLY A 154 -16.32 -8.47 -7.98
C GLY A 154 -16.20 -9.88 -8.57
N LEU A 155 -15.09 -10.58 -8.29
CA LEU A 155 -14.87 -11.97 -8.71
C LEU A 155 -15.99 -12.89 -8.21
N LYS A 156 -16.34 -12.77 -6.93
CA LYS A 156 -17.44 -13.50 -6.30
C LYS A 156 -18.78 -13.22 -6.99
N ALA A 157 -19.11 -11.95 -7.20
CA ALA A 157 -20.37 -11.53 -7.80
C ALA A 157 -20.50 -12.05 -9.24
N TYR A 158 -19.46 -11.95 -10.07
CA TYR A 158 -19.50 -12.49 -11.44
C TYR A 158 -19.62 -14.02 -11.47
N ARG A 159 -19.02 -14.72 -10.51
CA ARG A 159 -19.12 -16.17 -10.37
C ARG A 159 -20.50 -16.63 -9.90
N GLU A 160 -21.02 -16.04 -8.83
CA GLU A 160 -22.23 -16.52 -8.12
C GLU A 160 -23.54 -15.85 -8.59
N ILE A 161 -23.51 -14.55 -8.90
CA ILE A 161 -24.69 -13.78 -9.34
C ILE A 161 -24.76 -13.78 -10.86
N GLY A 162 -23.64 -13.51 -11.51
CA GLY A 162 -23.56 -13.49 -12.98
C GLY A 162 -23.57 -14.88 -13.62
N GLN A 163 -23.37 -15.95 -12.84
CA GLN A 163 -23.17 -17.34 -13.32
C GLN A 163 -22.22 -17.42 -14.52
N ASN A 164 -21.20 -16.57 -14.53
CA ASN A 164 -20.34 -16.41 -15.68
C ASN A 164 -19.31 -17.54 -15.74
N ASN A 165 -19.37 -18.33 -16.82
CA ASN A 165 -18.48 -19.47 -17.05
C ASN A 165 -16.98 -19.10 -16.99
N PHE A 166 -16.63 -17.86 -17.34
CA PHE A 166 -15.26 -17.37 -17.30
C PHE A 166 -14.70 -17.30 -15.86
N PHE A 167 -15.55 -17.05 -14.86
CA PHE A 167 -15.14 -16.84 -13.47
C PHE A 167 -15.34 -18.07 -12.58
N GLN A 168 -15.78 -19.21 -13.09
CA GLN A 168 -16.07 -20.41 -12.28
C GLN A 168 -14.89 -20.87 -11.41
N LYS A 169 -13.65 -20.75 -11.90
CA LYS A 169 -12.43 -21.15 -11.19
C LYS A 169 -11.71 -19.98 -10.49
N SER A 170 -12.40 -18.85 -10.29
CA SER A 170 -11.79 -17.64 -9.70
C SER A 170 -11.70 -17.66 -8.17
N GLU A 171 -12.23 -18.68 -7.49
CA GLU A 171 -12.27 -18.76 -6.03
C GLU A 171 -10.88 -18.69 -5.37
N PRO A 172 -9.84 -19.42 -5.83
CA PRO A 172 -8.49 -19.26 -5.27
C PRO A 172 -7.95 -17.84 -5.43
N THR A 173 -8.19 -17.20 -6.57
CA THR A 173 -7.77 -15.81 -6.84
C THR A 173 -8.52 -14.83 -5.95
N GLU A 174 -9.82 -15.04 -5.73
CA GLU A 174 -10.62 -14.26 -4.79
C GLU A 174 -10.07 -14.38 -3.37
N ASN A 175 -9.87 -15.61 -2.90
CA ASN A 175 -9.40 -15.87 -1.53
C ASN A 175 -8.01 -15.27 -1.31
N PHE A 176 -7.09 -15.44 -2.27
CA PHE A 176 -5.78 -14.81 -2.21
C PHE A 176 -5.83 -13.27 -2.26
N THR A 177 -6.73 -12.71 -3.07
CA THR A 177 -6.94 -11.25 -3.15
C THR A 177 -7.44 -10.69 -1.82
N ARG A 178 -8.38 -11.39 -1.17
CA ARG A 178 -8.89 -11.03 0.14
C ARG A 178 -7.81 -11.16 1.21
N LEU A 179 -7.08 -12.26 1.22
CA LEU A 179 -5.95 -12.50 2.13
C LEU A 179 -4.89 -11.38 2.07
N LEU A 180 -4.47 -10.97 0.87
CA LEU A 180 -3.50 -9.87 0.72
C LEU A 180 -4.08 -8.51 1.12
N ASN A 181 -5.37 -8.25 0.88
CA ASN A 181 -6.04 -7.04 1.33
C ASN A 181 -6.06 -6.98 2.86
N ASP A 182 -6.49 -8.06 3.49
CA ASP A 182 -6.64 -8.15 4.94
C ASP A 182 -5.28 -8.05 5.64
N LEU A 183 -4.23 -8.66 5.06
CA LEU A 183 -2.85 -8.47 5.53
C LEU A 183 -2.42 -7.01 5.43
N PHE A 184 -2.71 -6.33 4.31
CA PHE A 184 -2.39 -4.92 4.15
C PHE A 184 -3.09 -4.05 5.20
N ASP A 185 -4.37 -4.26 5.41
CA ASP A 185 -5.18 -3.50 6.37
C ASP A 185 -4.78 -3.80 7.83
N ALA A 186 -4.43 -5.07 8.12
CA ALA A 186 -3.88 -5.49 9.40
C ALA A 186 -2.57 -4.79 9.69
N CYS A 187 -1.69 -4.67 8.69
CA CYS A 187 -0.47 -3.91 8.83
C CYS A 187 -0.71 -2.39 8.84
N ASN A 188 -1.68 -1.83 8.11
CA ASN A 188 -1.78 -0.38 7.86
C ASN A 188 -2.73 0.40 8.79
N GLY A 189 -2.85 0.00 10.06
CA GLY A 189 -3.71 0.68 11.04
C GLY A 189 -3.34 2.16 11.24
N ARG A 190 -4.31 3.07 11.03
CA ARG A 190 -4.11 4.54 11.07
C ARG A 190 -4.64 5.24 12.32
N ILE A 191 -5.50 4.57 13.08
CA ILE A 191 -6.10 5.11 14.30
C ILE A 191 -5.86 4.14 15.46
N PRO A 192 -5.91 4.62 16.71
CA PRO A 192 -5.83 3.80 17.92
C PRO A 192 -6.62 2.49 17.88
N MET A 193 -7.91 2.60 17.54
CA MET A 193 -8.82 1.46 17.52
C MET A 193 -8.42 0.41 16.47
N ASP A 194 -7.62 0.81 15.49
CA ASP A 194 -7.12 -0.03 14.41
C ASP A 194 -5.69 -0.55 14.64
N GLY A 195 -5.07 -0.25 15.79
CA GLY A 195 -3.69 -0.64 16.11
C GLY A 195 -3.50 -2.15 16.28
N LEU A 196 -2.27 -2.60 16.12
CA LEU A 196 -1.91 -4.01 16.38
C LEU A 196 -1.79 -4.21 17.88
N ARG A 197 -2.36 -5.30 18.38
CA ARG A 197 -2.26 -5.73 19.78
C ARG A 197 -2.16 -7.25 19.83
N PRO A 198 -1.46 -7.82 20.81
CA PRO A 198 -1.42 -9.27 20.97
C PRO A 198 -2.85 -9.84 20.94
N GLU A 199 -3.01 -10.93 20.19
CA GLU A 199 -4.25 -11.72 20.10
C GLU A 199 -5.47 -11.03 19.47
N ASN A 200 -5.36 -9.76 19.04
CA ASN A 200 -6.45 -9.11 18.32
C ASN A 200 -6.64 -9.69 16.92
N ALA A 201 -7.76 -9.38 16.27
CA ALA A 201 -8.08 -9.95 14.94
C ALA A 201 -6.99 -9.67 13.89
N LYS A 202 -6.36 -8.49 13.92
CA LYS A 202 -5.28 -8.11 12.98
C LYS A 202 -3.99 -8.88 13.24
N TYR A 203 -3.69 -9.14 14.51
CA TYR A 203 -2.56 -9.96 14.93
C TYR A 203 -2.70 -11.38 14.41
N LYS A 204 -3.89 -11.97 14.58
CA LYS A 204 -4.21 -13.30 14.04
C LYS A 204 -4.11 -13.37 12.51
N ILE A 205 -4.56 -12.34 11.79
CA ILE A 205 -4.38 -12.28 10.32
C ILE A 205 -2.90 -12.38 9.93
N ILE A 206 -2.00 -11.71 10.66
CA ILE A 206 -0.56 -11.76 10.39
C ILE A 206 0.02 -13.13 10.77
N GLU A 207 -0.40 -13.71 11.89
CA GLU A 207 0.01 -15.05 12.33
C GLU A 207 -0.42 -16.13 11.32
N ASP A 208 -1.71 -16.13 10.95
CA ASP A 208 -2.29 -17.07 10.00
C ASP A 208 -1.62 -16.94 8.63
N PHE A 209 -1.35 -15.70 8.19
CA PHE A 209 -0.63 -15.47 6.95
C PHE A 209 0.78 -16.07 7.02
N LEU A 210 1.54 -15.77 8.07
CA LEU A 210 2.88 -16.32 8.29
C LEU A 210 2.89 -17.85 8.34
N ALA A 211 1.92 -18.46 9.02
CA ALA A 211 1.78 -19.91 9.10
C ALA A 211 1.44 -20.55 7.74
N ALA A 212 0.70 -19.84 6.90
CA ALA A 212 0.37 -20.28 5.55
C ALA A 212 1.51 -20.09 4.53
N MET A 213 2.53 -19.27 4.84
CA MET A 213 3.66 -19.03 3.93
C MET A 213 4.50 -20.29 3.76
N SER A 214 4.67 -20.74 2.51
CA SER A 214 5.54 -21.86 2.16
C SER A 214 6.80 -21.39 1.42
N PRO A 215 7.98 -22.01 1.68
CA PRO A 215 9.17 -21.83 0.86
C PRO A 215 8.96 -22.13 -0.63
N SER A 216 7.90 -22.84 -1.01
CA SER A 216 7.55 -23.13 -2.42
C SER A 216 6.66 -22.09 -3.09
N ASP A 217 6.12 -21.09 -2.37
CA ASP A 217 5.23 -20.07 -2.94
C ASP A 217 5.88 -19.27 -4.08
N THR A 218 5.12 -18.87 -5.09
CA THR A 218 5.67 -18.18 -6.28
C THR A 218 5.16 -16.75 -6.46
N TYR A 219 4.33 -16.29 -5.53
CA TYR A 219 3.69 -14.97 -5.54
C TYR A 219 4.66 -13.82 -5.24
N ALA A 220 5.86 -14.12 -4.74
CA ALA A 220 6.92 -13.16 -4.47
C ALA A 220 8.27 -13.70 -4.96
N SER A 221 9.19 -12.81 -5.37
CA SER A 221 10.61 -13.15 -5.51
C SER A 221 11.18 -13.57 -4.15
N ASP A 222 12.24 -14.37 -4.11
CA ASP A 222 12.88 -14.80 -2.86
C ASP A 222 13.22 -13.62 -1.93
N GLN A 223 13.76 -12.52 -2.47
CA GLN A 223 14.07 -11.33 -1.69
C GLN A 223 12.83 -10.69 -1.05
N THR A 224 11.76 -10.53 -1.84
CA THR A 224 10.47 -9.99 -1.36
C THR A 224 9.84 -10.92 -0.33
N PHE A 225 9.90 -12.24 -0.55
CA PHE A 225 9.35 -13.25 0.35
C PHE A 225 10.04 -13.20 1.72
N VAL A 226 11.38 -13.22 1.74
CA VAL A 226 12.14 -13.12 3.00
C VAL A 226 11.91 -11.78 3.70
N SER A 227 11.80 -10.69 2.93
CA SER A 227 11.46 -9.37 3.49
C SER A 227 10.11 -9.39 4.18
N LEU A 228 9.12 -10.03 3.57
CA LEU A 228 7.78 -10.17 4.15
C LEU A 228 7.86 -10.98 5.45
N GLN A 229 8.49 -12.15 5.43
CA GLN A 229 8.63 -13.01 6.62
C GLN A 229 9.29 -12.26 7.78
N VAL A 230 10.48 -11.68 7.56
CA VAL A 230 11.20 -10.92 8.59
C VAL A 230 10.35 -9.78 9.14
N THR A 231 9.64 -9.06 8.26
CA THR A 231 8.83 -7.91 8.68
C THR A 231 7.61 -8.31 9.49
N LEU A 232 6.88 -9.34 9.06
CA LEU A 232 5.70 -9.83 9.77
C LEU A 232 6.09 -10.44 11.13
N THR A 233 7.17 -11.24 11.19
CA THR A 233 7.70 -11.77 12.45
C THR A 233 8.12 -10.63 13.39
N SER A 234 8.88 -9.66 12.88
CA SER A 234 9.25 -8.47 13.66
C SER A 234 8.05 -7.66 14.14
N LEU A 235 6.97 -7.54 13.34
CA LEU A 235 5.77 -6.84 13.79
C LEU A 235 5.11 -7.53 14.97
N LEU A 236 4.98 -8.86 14.94
CA LEU A 236 4.38 -9.63 16.03
C LEU A 236 5.23 -9.51 17.31
N GLU A 237 6.53 -9.80 17.21
CA GLU A 237 7.45 -9.78 18.35
C GLU A 237 7.64 -8.38 18.93
N LEU A 238 7.77 -7.36 18.09
CA LEU A 238 7.84 -5.96 18.55
C LEU A 238 6.53 -5.52 19.22
N THR A 239 5.38 -5.93 18.68
CA THR A 239 4.08 -5.62 19.31
C THR A 239 3.98 -6.26 20.68
N HIS A 240 4.38 -7.52 20.81
CA HIS A 240 4.43 -8.21 22.10
C HIS A 240 5.37 -7.49 23.06
N TYR A 241 6.61 -7.22 22.65
CA TYR A 241 7.62 -6.51 23.46
C TYR A 241 7.13 -5.13 23.92
N CYS A 242 6.53 -4.34 23.04
CA CYS A 242 5.99 -3.02 23.39
C CYS A 242 4.89 -3.11 24.45
N VAL A 243 4.01 -4.11 24.37
CA VAL A 243 2.91 -4.28 25.31
C VAL A 243 3.41 -4.84 26.65
N THR A 244 4.30 -5.83 26.65
CA THR A 244 4.73 -6.52 27.87
C THR A 244 5.83 -5.81 28.63
N SER A 245 6.75 -5.14 27.93
CA SER A 245 8.00 -4.64 28.53
C SER A 245 8.05 -3.11 28.60
N LEU A 246 7.25 -2.41 27.81
CA LEU A 246 7.24 -0.94 27.76
C LEU A 246 5.91 -0.33 28.24
N ASP A 247 4.94 -1.15 28.65
CA ASP A 247 3.56 -0.76 28.98
C ASP A 247 2.91 0.14 27.90
N ILE A 248 3.35 -0.03 26.66
CA ILE A 248 2.75 0.66 25.51
C ILE A 248 1.54 -0.19 25.11
N ILE A 249 0.39 0.15 25.70
CA ILE A 249 -0.92 -0.54 25.56
C ILE A 249 -1.35 -0.72 24.09
N MET A 250 -0.70 -0.04 23.14
CA MET A 250 -1.10 -0.05 21.74
C MET A 250 0.04 0.27 20.78
N PHE A 251 0.36 -0.69 19.90
CA PHE A 251 1.33 -0.49 18.84
C PHE A 251 0.70 0.29 17.67
N TRP A 252 1.10 1.55 17.53
CA TRP A 252 0.73 2.38 16.39
C TRP A 252 1.54 1.98 15.16
N LEU A 253 1.00 1.09 14.32
CA LEU A 253 1.61 0.67 13.05
C LEU A 253 1.93 1.84 12.11
N GLU A 254 1.23 2.98 12.25
CA GLU A 254 1.55 4.22 11.54
C GLU A 254 2.99 4.70 11.81
N ASN A 255 3.57 4.35 12.96
CA ASN A 255 4.96 4.67 13.30
C ASN A 255 5.98 3.75 12.62
N VAL A 256 5.59 2.61 12.03
CA VAL A 256 6.48 1.72 11.27
C VAL A 256 6.30 1.94 9.76
N ILE A 257 5.05 2.03 9.32
CA ILE A 257 4.69 1.98 7.89
C ILE A 257 4.82 3.32 7.19
N ASN A 258 4.61 4.43 7.91
CA ASN A 258 4.73 5.76 7.33
C ASN A 258 6.11 6.39 7.53
N ILE A 259 7.13 5.70 8.06
CA ILE A 259 8.49 6.27 8.18
C ILE A 259 9.07 6.61 6.81
N LEU A 260 8.92 5.75 5.80
CA LEU A 260 9.45 5.97 4.45
C LEU A 260 8.64 6.98 3.63
N TRP A 261 7.32 6.99 3.76
CA TRP A 261 6.51 8.10 3.24
C TRP A 261 6.84 9.42 3.95
N LYS A 262 7.20 9.35 5.24
CA LYS A 262 7.73 10.49 5.96
C LYS A 262 9.15 10.85 5.56
N LEU A 263 10.02 9.95 5.08
CA LEU A 263 11.31 10.27 4.43
C LEU A 263 11.10 11.13 3.17
N LEU A 264 10.11 10.75 2.34
CA LEU A 264 9.63 11.58 1.23
C LEU A 264 9.04 12.91 1.71
N SER A 265 8.48 12.95 2.93
CA SER A 265 8.02 14.18 3.57
C SER A 265 9.12 14.93 4.33
N VAL A 266 10.28 14.31 4.65
CA VAL A 266 11.45 14.91 5.33
C VAL A 266 12.25 15.72 4.33
N TYR A 267 12.15 15.39 3.04
CA TYR A 267 12.37 16.34 1.96
C TYR A 267 11.68 17.68 2.21
N PHE A 268 10.51 17.72 2.87
CA PHE A 268 9.79 18.96 3.15
C PHE A 268 10.47 19.84 4.23
N PRO A 269 10.83 19.38 5.44
CA PRO A 269 11.64 20.13 6.40
C PRO A 269 13.08 20.33 5.94
N THR A 270 13.78 19.41 5.26
CA THR A 270 15.10 19.75 4.67
C THR A 270 14.95 20.80 3.56
N SER A 271 13.89 20.77 2.74
CA SER A 271 13.59 21.87 1.81
C SER A 271 13.20 23.18 2.51
N ARG A 272 12.71 23.13 3.76
CA ARG A 272 12.38 24.31 4.56
C ARG A 272 13.57 24.84 5.34
N SER A 273 14.49 23.99 5.81
CA SER A 273 15.77 24.42 6.40
C SER A 273 16.63 25.13 5.37
N ILE A 274 16.53 24.75 4.09
CA ILE A 274 17.15 25.50 2.98
C ILE A 274 16.34 26.74 2.57
N LYS A 275 15.14 26.96 3.15
CA LYS A 275 14.32 28.18 2.97
C LYS A 275 14.24 29.07 4.22
N GLY A 276 14.75 28.60 5.35
CA GLY A 276 14.86 29.40 6.57
C GLY A 276 16.04 30.36 6.42
N ASN A 277 15.90 31.57 6.96
CA ASN A 277 16.87 32.68 6.88
C ASN A 277 18.23 32.41 7.58
N VAL A 278 18.78 31.20 7.47
CA VAL A 278 20.05 30.79 8.07
C VAL A 278 21.02 30.37 6.96
N SER A 279 21.35 31.29 6.07
CA SER A 279 22.70 31.45 5.53
C SER A 279 22.80 32.81 4.86
N LYS A 280 23.84 33.59 5.20
CA LYS A 280 24.08 34.93 4.65
C LYS A 280 24.72 34.92 3.25
N ASP A 281 24.73 33.77 2.57
CA ASP A 281 25.35 33.60 1.25
C ASP A 281 24.28 33.49 0.15
N GLU A 282 24.17 34.55 -0.65
CA GLU A 282 23.21 34.68 -1.77
C GLU A 282 23.40 33.59 -2.85
N GLU A 283 24.58 32.99 -2.95
CA GLU A 283 24.91 31.98 -3.96
C GLU A 283 24.20 30.63 -3.72
N TYR A 284 23.93 30.27 -2.45
CA TYR A 284 23.25 29.02 -2.08
C TYR A 284 21.72 29.07 -2.25
N ALA A 285 21.12 30.27 -2.20
CA ALA A 285 19.68 30.46 -2.36
C ALA A 285 19.20 30.14 -3.80
N VAL A 286 19.99 30.53 -4.80
CA VAL A 286 19.66 30.36 -6.23
C VAL A 286 19.66 28.89 -6.66
N VAL A 287 20.64 28.11 -6.15
CA VAL A 287 20.75 26.67 -6.45
C VAL A 287 19.54 25.90 -5.91
N THR A 288 19.03 26.30 -4.74
CA THR A 288 17.95 25.61 -4.04
C THR A 288 16.57 25.84 -4.67
N VAL A 289 16.24 27.09 -5.05
CA VAL A 289 14.95 27.42 -5.68
C VAL A 289 14.79 26.63 -6.99
N SER A 290 15.84 26.61 -7.81
CA SER A 290 15.81 25.89 -9.08
C SER A 290 15.79 24.36 -8.91
N CYS A 291 16.29 23.79 -7.80
CA CYS A 291 16.12 22.36 -7.48
C CYS A 291 14.67 22.01 -7.16
N ILE A 292 13.99 22.89 -6.41
CA ILE A 292 12.60 22.69 -5.99
C ILE A 292 11.64 22.76 -7.19
N ASP A 293 11.86 23.71 -8.10
CA ASP A 293 11.02 23.82 -9.29
C ASP A 293 11.26 22.67 -10.26
N THR A 294 12.49 22.16 -10.33
CA THR A 294 12.82 20.92 -11.07
C THR A 294 12.08 19.72 -10.47
N LEU A 295 12.06 19.57 -9.14
CA LEU A 295 11.38 18.44 -8.47
C LEU A 295 9.86 18.54 -8.56
N LYS A 296 9.28 19.74 -8.50
CA LYS A 296 7.87 19.97 -8.82
C LYS A 296 7.55 19.61 -10.27
N SER A 297 8.42 19.97 -11.21
CA SER A 297 8.28 19.63 -12.62
C SER A 297 8.31 18.11 -12.81
N LEU A 298 9.30 17.42 -12.23
CA LEU A 298 9.40 15.95 -12.30
C LEU A 298 8.20 15.26 -11.67
N ARG A 299 7.69 15.77 -10.53
CA ARG A 299 6.46 15.27 -9.91
C ARG A 299 5.25 15.44 -10.83
N ASN A 300 5.13 16.59 -11.51
CA ASN A 300 4.04 16.84 -12.43
C ASN A 300 4.14 15.93 -13.66
N VAL A 301 5.34 15.74 -14.23
CA VAL A 301 5.59 14.79 -15.32
C VAL A 301 5.20 13.38 -14.91
N ALA A 302 5.67 12.90 -13.76
CA ALA A 302 5.33 11.57 -13.24
C ALA A 302 3.82 11.41 -12.99
N LYS A 303 3.14 12.47 -12.54
CA LYS A 303 1.69 12.48 -12.37
C LYS A 303 0.97 12.37 -13.71
N THR A 304 1.37 13.16 -14.71
CA THR A 304 0.78 13.14 -16.06
C THR A 304 1.05 11.81 -16.77
N GLU A 305 2.24 11.23 -16.58
CA GLU A 305 2.60 9.91 -17.10
C GLU A 305 1.79 8.80 -16.43
N HIS A 306 1.56 8.88 -15.12
CA HIS A 306 0.66 7.98 -14.40
C HIS A 306 -0.79 8.08 -14.89
N GLU A 307 -1.30 9.29 -15.09
CA GLU A 307 -2.63 9.55 -15.67
C GLU A 307 -2.75 8.98 -17.08
N ARG A 308 -1.73 9.20 -17.93
CA ARG A 308 -1.65 8.66 -19.29
C ARG A 308 -1.62 7.12 -19.30
N ASN A 309 -0.82 6.50 -18.44
CA ASN A 309 -0.71 5.05 -18.33
C ASN A 309 -2.02 4.42 -17.84
N ASN A 310 -2.72 5.07 -16.91
CA ASN A 310 -4.04 4.65 -16.48
C ASN A 310 -5.09 4.76 -17.59
N LYS A 311 -5.02 5.81 -18.41
CA LYS A 311 -5.92 5.99 -19.56
C LYS A 311 -5.66 4.96 -20.67
N LEU A 312 -4.38 4.74 -21.03
CA LEU A 312 -3.99 3.71 -21.99
C LEU A 312 -4.44 2.31 -21.54
N LEU A 313 -4.33 2.04 -20.24
CA LEU A 313 -4.81 0.80 -19.66
C LEU A 313 -6.33 0.65 -19.80
N GLU A 314 -7.07 1.71 -19.49
CA GLU A 314 -8.53 1.75 -19.65
C GLU A 314 -8.93 1.48 -21.10
N ASP A 315 -8.30 2.16 -22.05
CA ASP A 315 -8.53 1.97 -23.48
C ASP A 315 -8.19 0.53 -23.93
N THR A 316 -7.13 -0.06 -23.37
CA THR A 316 -6.72 -1.46 -23.66
C THR A 316 -7.68 -2.49 -23.06
N LEU A 317 -8.19 -2.25 -21.84
CA LEU A 317 -9.17 -3.13 -21.20
C LEU A 317 -10.50 -3.07 -21.95
N LEU A 318 -10.94 -1.87 -22.30
CA LEU A 318 -12.16 -1.65 -23.06
C LEU A 318 -12.05 -2.29 -24.44
N SER A 319 -10.96 -2.08 -25.18
CA SER A 319 -10.80 -2.70 -26.52
C SER A 319 -10.83 -4.24 -26.47
N LYS A 320 -10.26 -4.87 -25.43
CA LYS A 320 -10.34 -6.33 -25.24
C LYS A 320 -11.73 -6.82 -24.84
N ILE A 321 -12.48 -6.02 -24.08
CA ILE A 321 -13.88 -6.31 -23.72
C ILE A 321 -14.80 -6.16 -24.95
N PHE A 322 -14.55 -5.17 -25.81
CA PHE A 322 -15.34 -4.94 -27.04
C PHE A 322 -14.99 -5.92 -28.17
N TYR A 323 -13.73 -6.35 -28.33
CA TYR A 323 -13.37 -7.40 -29.30
C TYR A 323 -14.01 -8.76 -28.97
N SER A 324 -14.44 -8.97 -27.72
CA SER A 324 -15.19 -10.17 -27.32
C SER A 324 -16.66 -10.13 -27.75
N GLN A 325 -17.15 -9.00 -28.28
CA GLN A 325 -18.54 -8.84 -28.75
C GLN A 325 -18.69 -9.00 -30.28
N ASP A 326 -17.59 -8.96 -31.06
CA ASP A 326 -17.62 -9.09 -32.54
C ASP A 326 -17.39 -10.52 -33.04
N GLN A 327 -17.12 -11.48 -32.15
CA GLN A 327 -17.47 -12.88 -32.43
C GLN A 327 -18.92 -13.03 -31.95
N PRO A 328 -19.87 -13.43 -32.82
CA PRO A 328 -21.20 -13.79 -32.35
C PRO A 328 -21.06 -15.03 -31.47
N MET A 329 -20.82 -14.82 -30.18
CA MET A 329 -21.07 -15.85 -29.19
C MET A 329 -22.57 -16.07 -29.24
N ASN A 330 -22.97 -17.19 -29.83
CA ASN A 330 -24.28 -17.80 -29.64
C ASN A 330 -24.45 -18.15 -28.15
N ILE A 331 -24.57 -17.14 -27.27
CA ILE A 331 -25.11 -17.26 -25.92
C ILE A 331 -26.56 -16.78 -25.95
N VAL A 332 -27.29 -17.15 -27.00
CA VAL A 332 -28.75 -17.09 -27.02
C VAL A 332 -29.22 -18.40 -27.64
N GLN A 333 -28.94 -19.52 -26.96
CA GLN A 333 -29.72 -20.77 -27.02
C GLN A 333 -29.07 -21.81 -26.12
N GLN A 334 -29.22 -21.61 -24.82
CA GLN A 334 -29.44 -22.68 -23.83
C GLN A 334 -29.85 -21.97 -22.54
N ILE A 335 -30.97 -21.25 -22.61
CA ILE A 335 -31.81 -21.07 -21.42
C ILE A 335 -32.45 -22.45 -21.26
N ASN A 336 -31.73 -23.36 -20.60
CA ASN A 336 -32.39 -24.52 -20.02
C ASN A 336 -33.34 -23.95 -18.97
N GLU A 337 -34.62 -24.13 -19.26
CA GLU A 337 -35.70 -24.08 -18.31
C GLU A 337 -35.35 -25.00 -17.15
N ASP A 338 -34.89 -24.42 -16.05
CA ASP A 338 -35.13 -24.97 -14.73
C ASP A 338 -35.29 -23.81 -13.74
N HIS A 339 -36.45 -23.76 -13.12
CA HIS A 339 -36.94 -22.65 -12.32
C HIS A 339 -36.11 -22.44 -11.05
N GLY A 340 -35.21 -21.44 -11.08
CA GLY A 340 -34.56 -20.87 -9.90
C GLY A 340 -34.94 -19.40 -9.70
N TYR A 341 -36.14 -19.13 -9.15
CA TYR A 341 -36.71 -17.78 -8.95
C TYR A 341 -35.91 -16.82 -8.01
N SER A 342 -34.70 -17.17 -7.58
CA SER A 342 -34.04 -16.52 -6.43
C SER A 342 -32.75 -15.75 -6.74
N ILE A 343 -32.31 -15.65 -8.00
CA ILE A 343 -31.05 -14.97 -8.37
C ILE A 343 -31.29 -13.91 -9.47
N PRO A 344 -31.23 -12.61 -9.13
CA PRO A 344 -31.41 -11.55 -10.12
C PRO A 344 -30.17 -11.40 -11.00
N PRO A 345 -30.33 -10.91 -12.24
CA PRO A 345 -29.22 -10.62 -13.13
C PRO A 345 -28.22 -9.65 -12.50
N ILE A 346 -26.92 -9.86 -12.75
CA ILE A 346 -25.87 -9.00 -12.20
C ILE A 346 -25.99 -7.54 -12.65
N SER A 347 -26.49 -7.29 -13.87
CA SER A 347 -26.78 -5.94 -14.38
C SER A 347 -27.75 -5.19 -13.48
N ARG A 348 -28.81 -5.87 -13.03
CA ARG A 348 -29.84 -5.31 -12.15
C ARG A 348 -29.29 -5.03 -10.74
N CYS A 349 -28.41 -5.88 -10.24
CA CYS A 349 -27.67 -5.64 -8.99
C CYS A 349 -26.72 -4.43 -9.07
N ILE A 350 -26.09 -4.21 -10.24
CA ILE A 350 -25.25 -3.03 -10.51
C ILE A 350 -26.09 -1.75 -10.54
N VAL A 351 -27.24 -1.77 -11.22
CA VAL A 351 -28.21 -0.66 -11.26
C VAL A 351 -28.70 -0.34 -9.84
N TYR A 352 -28.99 -1.35 -9.03
CA TYR A 352 -29.37 -1.17 -7.62
C TYR A 352 -28.26 -0.51 -6.81
N GLN A 353 -27.03 -0.99 -6.90
CA GLN A 353 -25.87 -0.37 -6.24
C GLN A 353 -25.66 1.10 -6.67
N PHE A 354 -25.79 1.39 -7.96
CA PHE A 354 -25.68 2.75 -8.47
C PHE A 354 -26.80 3.66 -7.95
N SER A 355 -28.02 3.14 -7.85
CA SER A 355 -29.16 3.86 -7.28
C SER A 355 -28.90 4.22 -5.81
N GLY A 356 -28.26 3.33 -5.04
CA GLY A 356 -27.82 3.62 -3.67
C GLY A 356 -26.78 4.75 -3.59
N PHE A 357 -25.87 4.83 -4.56
CA PHE A 357 -24.94 5.97 -4.68
C PHE A 357 -25.65 7.28 -5.00
N LEU A 358 -26.67 7.26 -5.88
CA LEU A 358 -27.50 8.44 -6.14
C LEU A 358 -28.25 8.90 -4.88
N ALA A 359 -28.78 7.96 -4.09
CA ALA A 359 -29.41 8.26 -2.81
C ALA A 359 -28.42 8.93 -1.83
N TYR A 360 -27.19 8.41 -1.74
CA TYR A 360 -26.12 9.05 -0.97
C TYR A 360 -25.81 10.48 -1.45
N LYS A 361 -25.86 10.73 -2.77
CA LYS A 361 -25.68 12.05 -3.38
C LYS A 361 -26.91 12.95 -3.33
N GLY A 362 -28.04 12.51 -2.77
CA GLY A 362 -29.28 13.30 -2.67
C GLY A 362 -29.09 14.72 -2.13
N LYS A 363 -28.18 14.89 -1.15
CA LYS A 363 -27.82 16.21 -0.56
C LYS A 363 -27.22 17.21 -1.56
N ALA A 364 -26.69 16.74 -2.68
CA ALA A 364 -26.19 17.60 -3.75
C ALA A 364 -27.33 18.15 -4.62
N PHE A 365 -28.50 17.50 -4.62
CA PHE A 365 -29.64 17.84 -5.48
C PHE A 365 -30.76 18.55 -4.72
N THR A 366 -30.90 18.33 -3.42
CA THR A 366 -31.93 18.97 -2.59
C THR A 366 -31.48 19.14 -1.14
N LYS A 367 -32.04 20.17 -0.48
CA LYS A 367 -31.86 20.42 0.97
C LYS A 367 -33.05 19.93 1.81
N CYS A 368 -34.14 19.48 1.16
CA CYS A 368 -35.31 18.96 1.86
C CYS A 368 -35.00 17.61 2.49
N VAL A 369 -35.18 17.51 3.82
CA VAL A 369 -34.87 16.30 4.60
C VAL A 369 -35.77 15.15 4.19
N ASP A 370 -37.08 15.37 4.06
CA ASP A 370 -38.05 14.34 3.68
C ASP A 370 -37.76 13.78 2.29
N CYS A 371 -37.37 14.64 1.33
CA CYS A 371 -36.96 14.19 0.00
C CYS A 371 -35.72 13.30 0.07
N ILE A 372 -34.71 13.65 0.88
CA ILE A 372 -33.50 12.82 1.03
C ILE A 372 -33.83 11.48 1.69
N GLU A 373 -34.67 11.49 2.73
CA GLU A 373 -35.09 10.25 3.39
C GLU A 373 -35.90 9.36 2.46
N SER A 374 -36.74 9.92 1.58
CA SER A 374 -37.53 9.15 0.61
C SER A 374 -36.70 8.41 -0.45
N LEU A 375 -35.43 8.78 -0.64
CA LEU A 375 -34.51 8.10 -1.55
C LEU A 375 -33.90 6.84 -0.95
N ILE A 376 -34.04 6.61 0.35
CA ILE A 376 -33.35 5.56 1.09
C ILE A 376 -34.37 4.56 1.65
N ASP A 377 -34.14 3.28 1.40
CA ASP A 377 -34.83 2.20 2.11
C ASP A 377 -34.05 1.86 3.38
N ARG A 378 -34.73 1.88 4.54
CA ARG A 378 -34.12 1.51 5.83
C ARG A 378 -34.16 0.00 6.08
N ASN A 379 -35.07 -0.72 5.43
CA ASN A 379 -35.28 -2.16 5.57
C ASN A 379 -35.37 -2.83 4.20
N PRO A 380 -34.28 -2.80 3.41
CA PRO A 380 -34.29 -3.36 2.06
C PRO A 380 -34.55 -4.87 2.09
N ASN A 381 -35.58 -5.31 1.38
CA ASN A 381 -35.94 -6.71 1.22
C ASN A 381 -36.10 -7.07 -0.26
N THR A 382 -35.01 -6.95 -1.01
CA THR A 382 -34.98 -7.30 -2.43
C THR A 382 -33.73 -8.10 -2.76
N HIS A 383 -33.86 -9.09 -3.65
CA HIS A 383 -32.71 -9.85 -4.12
C HIS A 383 -31.70 -8.97 -4.89
N ASP A 384 -32.08 -7.80 -5.41
CA ASP A 384 -31.17 -6.92 -6.17
C ASP A 384 -30.11 -6.25 -5.29
N MET A 385 -30.36 -6.20 -3.98
CA MET A 385 -29.43 -5.61 -3.04
C MET A 385 -28.17 -6.46 -2.85
N ARG A 386 -28.12 -7.70 -3.37
CA ARG A 386 -27.04 -8.67 -3.13
C ARG A 386 -25.64 -8.09 -3.33
N LEU A 387 -25.40 -7.36 -4.42
CA LEU A 387 -24.09 -6.73 -4.67
C LEU A 387 -23.79 -5.58 -3.68
N THR A 388 -24.81 -4.82 -3.29
CA THR A 388 -24.68 -3.73 -2.31
C THR A 388 -24.38 -4.30 -0.93
N ALA A 389 -25.13 -5.32 -0.50
CA ALA A 389 -24.94 -6.02 0.76
C ALA A 389 -23.58 -6.71 0.86
N MET A 390 -23.09 -7.32 -0.23
CA MET A 390 -21.74 -7.90 -0.27
C MET A 390 -20.62 -6.86 -0.06
N LYS A 391 -20.87 -5.58 -0.35
CA LYS A 391 -19.90 -4.49 -0.25
C LYS A 391 -20.15 -3.57 0.94
N ASP A 392 -21.24 -3.77 1.67
CA ASP A 392 -21.63 -2.86 2.75
C ASP A 392 -20.89 -3.20 4.04
N PHE A 393 -20.23 -2.19 4.60
CA PHE A 393 -19.59 -2.22 5.92
C PHE A 393 -20.40 -1.42 6.95
N GLY A 394 -21.71 -1.26 6.73
CA GLY A 394 -22.65 -0.50 7.57
C GLY A 394 -22.77 0.99 7.19
N GLY A 395 -22.28 1.38 6.01
CA GLY A 395 -22.22 2.78 5.57
C GLY A 395 -22.88 3.05 4.23
N LEU A 396 -23.15 2.02 3.42
CA LEU A 396 -23.80 2.18 2.13
C LEU A 396 -25.29 2.51 2.31
N LYS A 397 -25.83 3.26 1.34
CA LYS A 397 -27.26 3.58 1.30
C LYS A 397 -27.97 2.62 0.36
N TYR A 398 -29.04 2.03 0.86
CA TYR A 398 -29.94 1.21 0.07
C TYR A 398 -31.00 2.12 -0.55
N PRO A 399 -31.15 2.13 -1.89
CA PRO A 399 -32.11 2.99 -2.55
C PRO A 399 -33.54 2.55 -2.23
N SER A 400 -34.47 3.51 -2.19
CA SER A 400 -35.89 3.21 -2.19
C SER A 400 -36.30 2.54 -3.51
N GLN A 401 -37.36 1.72 -3.45
CA GLN A 401 -37.86 1.01 -4.63
C GLN A 401 -38.22 1.96 -5.77
N ALA A 402 -38.74 3.16 -5.45
CA ALA A 402 -39.06 4.18 -6.44
C ALA A 402 -37.81 4.67 -7.19
N LEU A 403 -36.72 4.98 -6.46
CA LEU A 403 -35.46 5.41 -7.07
C LEU A 403 -34.83 4.30 -7.93
N PHE A 404 -34.87 3.07 -7.43
CA PHE A 404 -34.36 1.92 -8.16
C PHE A 404 -35.15 1.66 -9.45
N ASN A 405 -36.49 1.63 -9.39
CA ASN A 405 -37.34 1.43 -10.58
C ASN A 405 -37.15 2.54 -11.62
N MET A 406 -37.03 3.80 -11.17
CA MET A 406 -36.74 4.93 -12.05
C MET A 406 -35.43 4.71 -12.80
N ASN A 407 -34.36 4.34 -12.07
CA ASN A 407 -33.05 4.14 -12.68
C ASN A 407 -32.99 2.86 -13.53
N ASP A 408 -33.69 1.79 -13.16
CA ASP A 408 -33.80 0.58 -13.97
C ASP A 408 -34.47 0.89 -15.32
N THR A 409 -35.59 1.63 -15.30
CA THR A 409 -36.30 2.06 -16.52
C THR A 409 -35.42 2.93 -17.42
N LEU A 410 -34.64 3.85 -16.85
CA LEU A 410 -33.72 4.72 -17.61
C LEU A 410 -32.57 3.93 -18.25
N ASN A 411 -32.20 2.78 -17.70
CA ASN A 411 -31.11 1.93 -18.22
C ASN A 411 -31.59 0.82 -19.17
N GLN A 412 -32.89 0.60 -19.34
CA GLN A 412 -33.46 -0.41 -20.26
C GLN A 412 -33.20 -0.12 -21.76
N PRO A 413 -33.17 1.14 -22.27
CA PRO A 413 -32.86 1.40 -23.69
C PRO A 413 -31.37 1.58 -24.01
N TYR A 414 -30.47 1.65 -23.02
CA TYR A 414 -29.04 1.87 -23.24
C TYR A 414 -28.22 0.72 -22.65
N LYS A 415 -27.69 -0.16 -23.50
CA LYS A 415 -26.53 -1.01 -23.15
C LYS A 415 -25.53 -0.13 -22.39
N ILE A 416 -25.34 -0.41 -21.09
CA ILE A 416 -24.51 0.30 -20.11
C ILE A 416 -23.51 1.24 -20.79
N ASN A 417 -23.92 2.50 -20.97
CA ASN A 417 -23.14 3.45 -21.76
C ASN A 417 -21.95 3.94 -20.93
N TYR A 418 -20.87 4.31 -21.62
CA TYR A 418 -19.54 4.69 -21.12
C TYR A 418 -19.55 5.66 -19.90
N GLN A 419 -20.62 6.44 -19.74
CA GLN A 419 -20.80 7.39 -18.63
C GLN A 419 -21.13 6.72 -17.28
N VAL A 420 -21.87 5.61 -17.24
CA VAL A 420 -22.19 4.90 -15.99
C VAL A 420 -20.94 4.21 -15.42
N LEU A 421 -20.10 3.63 -16.29
CA LEU A 421 -18.80 3.06 -15.91
C LEU A 421 -17.81 4.13 -15.41
N MET A 422 -17.76 5.31 -16.04
CA MET A 422 -16.96 6.44 -15.56
C MET A 422 -17.46 7.00 -14.21
N LEU A 423 -18.77 7.04 -13.97
CA LEU A 423 -19.33 7.43 -12.67
C LEU A 423 -19.05 6.40 -11.58
N LEU A 424 -19.13 5.10 -11.88
CA LEU A 424 -18.73 4.03 -10.95
C LEU A 424 -17.25 4.17 -10.53
N ARG A 425 -16.35 4.55 -11.46
CA ARG A 425 -14.93 4.82 -11.15
C ARG A 425 -14.74 5.96 -10.15
N SER A 426 -15.58 7.01 -10.20
CA SER A 426 -15.52 8.10 -9.22
C SER A 426 -15.90 7.66 -7.80
N SER A 427 -16.70 6.59 -7.68
CA SER A 427 -17.05 5.92 -6.41
C SER A 427 -15.91 5.05 -5.87
N PHE A 428 -15.05 4.51 -6.76
CA PHE A 428 -13.90 3.66 -6.38
C PHE A 428 -12.65 4.43 -5.92
N HIS A 429 -12.57 5.75 -6.15
CA HIS A 429 -11.40 6.57 -5.77
C HIS A 429 -11.56 7.38 -4.48
N ARG A 430 -12.72 7.31 -3.80
CA ARG A 430 -12.98 8.06 -2.55
C ARG A 430 -13.68 7.23 -1.47
N LEU A 431 -13.23 6.00 -1.28
CA LEU A 431 -13.41 5.25 -0.03
C LEU A 431 -12.04 4.79 0.45
#